data_AF-A0A8J8AE28-F1
#
_entry.id   AF-A0A8J8AE28-F1
#
_cell.length_a   1.000
_cell.length_b   1.000
_cell.length_c   1.000
_cell.angle_alpha   90.00
_cell.angle_beta   90.00
_cell.angle_gamma   90.00
#
_symmetry.space_group_name_H-M   'P 1'
#
loop_
_entity.id
_entity.type
_entity.pdbx_description
1 polymer ?
#
loop_
_entity_poly.entity_id
_entity_poly.type
_entity_poly.pdbx_seq_one_letter_code
_entity_poly.pdbx_strand_id
1 'polypeptide(L)' 'MSEVVDFWNWVASEKARDRALERAEEPPDIITWLEREIETARETAFSLNLRGENGAEYWTGYADALEDLLKKIQRREVRA' A
#
# COMPACT_ATOMS: atom_id res chain seq x y z
N MET A 1 -24.38 6.73 -6.48
CA MET A 1 -23.87 5.71 -7.43
C MET A 1 -22.59 6.15 -8.14
N SER A 2 -22.31 7.44 -8.36
CA SER A 2 -21.06 7.85 -9.03
C SER A 2 -19.82 7.60 -8.17
N GLU A 3 -19.85 7.90 -6.87
CA GLU A 3 -18.68 7.82 -5.99
C GLU A 3 -18.02 6.42 -5.94
N VAL A 4 -18.83 5.34 -5.93
CA VAL A 4 -18.31 3.97 -5.94
C VAL A 4 -17.62 3.65 -7.28
N VAL A 5 -18.17 4.13 -8.39
CA VAL A 5 -17.59 3.95 -9.73
C VAL A 5 -16.29 4.75 -9.85
N ASP A 6 -16.29 5.98 -9.34
CA ASP A 6 -15.11 6.85 -9.32
C ASP A 6 -13.97 6.24 -8.50
N PHE A 7 -14.28 5.60 -7.37
CA PHE A 7 -13.31 4.85 -6.56
C PHE A 7 -12.67 3.70 -7.34
N TRP A 8 -13.46 2.82 -7.98
CA TRP A 8 -12.92 1.67 -8.70
C TRP A 8 -12.11 2.05 -9.94
N ASN A 9 -12.52 3.11 -10.65
CA ASN A 9 -11.75 3.65 -11.77
C ASN A 9 -10.39 4.18 -11.31
N TRP A 10 -10.35 4.87 -10.17
CA TRP A 10 -9.10 5.32 -9.56
C TRP A 10 -8.21 4.12 -9.16
N VAL A 11 -8.74 3.10 -8.49
CA VAL A 11 -7.99 1.87 -8.13
C VAL A 11 -7.35 1.22 -9.36
N ALA A 12 -8.09 1.15 -10.47
CA ALA A 12 -7.58 0.57 -11.72
C ALA A 12 -6.43 1.39 -12.32
N SER A 13 -6.53 2.72 -12.28
CA SER A 13 -5.45 3.62 -12.71
C SER A 13 -4.20 3.48 -11.85
N GLU A 14 -4.37 3.34 -10.54
CA GLU A 14 -3.24 3.24 -9.61
C GLU A 14 -2.46 1.93 -9.80
N LYS A 15 -3.15 0.79 -9.94
CA LYS A 15 -2.49 -0.49 -10.27
C LYS A 15 -1.70 -0.48 -11.57
N ALA A 16 -2.12 0.33 -12.55
CA ALA A 16 -1.39 0.47 -13.80
C ALA A 16 -0.08 1.25 -13.63
N ARG A 17 -0.03 2.18 -12.67
CA ARG A 17 1.18 2.95 -12.32
C ARG A 17 2.20 2.09 -11.57
N ASP A 18 1.76 1.29 -10.60
CA ASP A 18 2.66 0.40 -9.84
C ASP A 18 3.40 -0.58 -10.75
N ARG A 19 2.69 -1.19 -11.72
CA ARG A 19 3.31 -2.08 -12.73
C ARG A 19 4.34 -1.39 -13.61
N ALA A 20 4.22 -0.08 -13.81
CA ALA A 20 5.19 0.68 -14.60
C ALA A 20 6.49 0.95 -13.83
N LEU A 21 6.45 0.90 -12.49
CA LEU A 21 7.58 1.17 -11.59
C LEU A 21 8.44 -0.07 -11.29
N GLU A 22 7.99 -1.29 -11.63
CA GLU A 22 8.72 -2.56 -11.42
C GLU A 22 10.04 -2.74 -12.23
N ARG A 23 10.63 -1.68 -12.79
CA ARG A 23 11.94 -1.76 -13.46
C ARG A 23 13.07 -1.28 -12.55
N ALA A 24 13.87 -2.26 -12.12
CA ALA A 24 15.24 -2.18 -11.58
C ALA A 24 15.39 -2.00 -10.06
N GLU A 25 15.56 -3.12 -9.35
CA GLU A 25 16.71 -3.42 -8.45
C GLU A 25 16.51 -4.83 -7.86
N GLU A 26 17.57 -5.39 -7.25
CA GLU A 26 17.49 -6.64 -6.51
C GLU A 26 16.38 -6.52 -5.44
N PRO A 27 15.42 -7.46 -5.38
CA PRO A 27 14.25 -7.29 -4.54
C PRO A 27 14.69 -7.19 -3.08
N PRO A 28 14.28 -6.14 -2.34
CA PRO A 28 14.60 -6.02 -0.93
C PRO A 28 14.12 -7.26 -0.16
N ASP A 29 14.76 -7.58 0.97
CA ASP A 29 14.25 -8.62 1.84
C ASP A 29 12.79 -8.31 2.25
N ILE A 30 12.04 -9.35 2.60
CA ILE A 30 10.60 -9.23 2.79
C ILE A 30 10.23 -8.23 3.91
N ILE A 31 11.07 -8.05 4.93
CA ILE A 31 10.81 -7.11 6.02
C ILE A 31 11.05 -5.69 5.53
N THR A 32 12.21 -5.43 4.93
CA THR A 32 12.55 -4.12 4.35
C THR A 32 11.53 -3.71 3.28
N TRP A 33 11.05 -4.66 2.46
CA TRP A 33 9.99 -4.40 1.50
C TRP A 33 8.68 -4.00 2.18
N LEU A 34 8.24 -4.75 3.20
CA LEU A 34 7.01 -4.44 3.93
C LEU A 34 7.07 -3.07 4.61
N GLU A 35 8.18 -2.72 5.24
CA GLU A 35 8.35 -1.42 5.91
C GLU A 35 8.25 -0.26 4.93
N ARG A 36 8.93 -0.35 3.77
CA ARG A 36 8.86 0.66 2.71
C ARG A 36 7.46 0.80 2.12
N GLU A 37 6.77 -0.32 1.91
CA GLU A 37 5.41 -0.32 1.37
C GLU A 37 4.40 0.27 2.36
N ILE A 38 4.55 -0.02 3.66
CA ILE A 38 3.72 0.58 4.72
C ILE A 38 3.91 2.10 4.74
N GLU A 39 5.16 2.57 4.70
CA GLU A 39 5.48 4.00 4.68
C GLU A 39 4.86 4.68 3.44
N THR A 40 5.10 4.12 2.26
CA THR A 40 4.55 4.62 0.98
C THR A 40 3.02 4.69 1.02
N ALA A 41 2.38 3.65 1.54
CA ALA A 41 0.92 3.59 1.66
C ALA A 41 0.37 4.65 2.63
N ARG A 42 1.03 4.85 3.78
CA ARG A 42 0.63 5.88 4.76
C ARG A 42 0.82 7.29 4.21
N GLU A 43 1.94 7.57 3.55
CA GLU A 43 2.21 8.86 2.92
C GLU A 43 1.22 9.16 1.80
N THR A 44 0.91 8.17 0.97
CA THR A 44 -0.05 8.32 -0.13
C THR A 44 -1.45 8.57 0.41
N ALA A 45 -1.89 7.80 1.41
CA ALA A 45 -3.18 8.02 2.08
C ALA A 45 -3.27 9.43 2.68
N PHE A 46 -2.22 9.89 3.35
CA PHE A 46 -2.14 11.24 3.91
C PHE A 46 -2.23 12.32 2.82
N SER A 47 -1.48 12.16 1.73
CA SER A 47 -1.46 13.09 0.60
C SER A 47 -2.83 13.20 -0.09
N LEU A 48 -3.50 12.06 -0.32
CA LEU A 48 -4.85 12.02 -0.90
C LEU A 48 -5.89 12.70 0.00
N ASN A 49 -5.84 12.43 1.31
CA ASN A 49 -6.70 13.10 2.28
C ASN A 49 -6.49 14.62 2.28
N LEU A 50 -5.23 15.07 2.22
CA LEU A 50 -4.90 16.50 2.17
C LEU A 50 -5.45 17.17 0.89
N ARG A 51 -5.42 16.46 -0.24
CA ARG A 51 -5.96 16.94 -1.53
C ARG A 51 -7.47 16.78 -1.67
N GLY A 52 -8.14 16.08 -0.74
CA GLY A 52 -9.55 15.72 -0.87
C GLY A 52 -9.82 14.77 -2.04
N GLU A 53 -8.83 13.97 -2.43
CA GLU A 53 -8.93 13.01 -3.53
C GLU A 53 -9.39 11.64 -3.02
N ASN A 54 -10.12 10.91 -3.85
CA ASN A 54 -10.52 9.54 -3.57
C ASN A 54 -9.29 8.61 -3.47
N GLY A 55 -9.41 7.54 -2.70
CA GLY A 55 -8.40 6.48 -2.62
C GLY A 55 -7.58 6.43 -1.34
N ALA A 56 -7.70 7.42 -0.46
CA ALA A 56 -7.06 7.39 0.85
C ALA A 56 -7.47 6.16 1.69
N GLU A 57 -8.73 5.73 1.58
CA GLU A 57 -9.26 4.53 2.24
C GLU A 57 -8.59 3.24 1.76
N TYR A 58 -8.32 3.13 0.46
CA TYR A 58 -7.60 2.00 -0.11
C TYR A 58 -6.19 1.91 0.45
N TRP A 59 -5.45 3.02 0.41
CA TRP A 59 -4.07 3.07 0.89
C TRP A 59 -3.97 2.85 2.40
N THR A 60 -4.96 3.33 3.16
CA THR A 60 -5.06 3.06 4.60
C THR A 60 -5.27 1.57 4.85
N GLY A 61 -6.23 0.93 4.18
CA GLY A 61 -6.48 -0.50 4.34
C GLY A 61 -5.33 -1.39 3.84
N TYR A 62 -4.63 -0.95 2.79
CA TYR A 62 -3.41 -1.61 2.31
C TYR A 62 -2.31 -1.55 3.36
N ALA A 63 -2.03 -0.37 3.94
CA ALA A 63 -1.05 -0.21 5.03
C ALA A 63 -1.39 -1.10 6.23
N ASP A 64 -2.65 -1.13 6.66
CA ASP A 64 -3.10 -1.94 7.80
C ASP A 64 -2.89 -3.45 7.54
N ALA A 65 -3.18 -3.92 6.32
CA ALA A 65 -2.97 -5.31 5.95
C ALA A 65 -1.48 -5.70 5.92
N LEU A 66 -0.61 -4.80 5.44
CA LEU A 66 0.84 -5.01 5.43
C LEU A 66 1.42 -5.02 6.86
N GLU A 67 0.97 -4.12 7.74
CA GLU A 67 1.35 -4.14 9.15
C GLU A 67 0.94 -5.44 9.85
N ASP A 68 -0.26 -5.95 9.57
CA ASP A 68 -0.73 -7.22 10.11
C ASP A 68 0.12 -8.40 9.62
N LEU A 69 0.56 -8.38 8.37
CA LEU A 69 1.49 -9.36 7.83
C LEU A 69 2.86 -9.27 8.52
N LEU A 70 3.42 -8.07 8.64
CA LEU A 70 4.70 -7.83 9.30
C LEU A 70 4.68 -8.34 10.75
N LYS A 71 3.63 -8.01 11.51
CA LYS A 71 3.43 -8.51 12.88
C LYS A 71 3.37 -10.03 12.94
N LYS A 72 2.77 -10.70 11.95
CA LYS A 72 2.70 -12.18 11.89
C LYS A 72 4.07 -12.80 11.59
N ILE A 73 4.86 -12.20 10.72
CA ILE A 73 6.22 -12.66 10.39
C ILE A 73 7.10 -12.54 11.62
N GLN A 74 7.17 -11.35 12.23
CA GLN A 74 7.97 -11.10 13.43
C GLN A 74 7.59 -12.04 14.59
N ARG A 75 6.29 -12.31 14.81
CA ARG A 75 5.84 -13.28 15.82
C ARG A 75 6.27 -14.72 15.54
N ARG A 76 6.43 -15.11 14.27
CA ARG A 76 6.91 -16.45 13.91
C ARG A 76 8.41 -16.58 14.13
N GLU A 77 9.18 -15.55 13.79
CA GLU A 77 10.63 -15.52 14.04
C GLU A 77 10.95 -15.57 15.54
N VAL A 78 10.17 -14.91 16.40
CA VAL A 78 10.35 -14.96 17.86
C VAL A 78 10.07 -16.35 18.46
N ARG A 79 9.36 -17.23 17.74
CA ARG A 79 9.01 -18.59 18.22
C ARG A 79 9.91 -19.69 17.68
N ALA A 80 10.74 -19.41 16.67
CA ALA A 80 11.67 -20.36 16.05
C ALA A 80 13.02 -20.36 16.76
#